data_AF-A0A929KCD1-F1
#
_entry.id   AF-A0A929KCD1-F1
#
_cell.length_a   1.000
_cell.length_b   1.000
_cell.length_c   1.000
_cell.angle_alpha   90.00
_cell.angle_beta   90.00
_cell.angle_gamma   90.00
#
_symmetry.space_group_name_H-M   'P 1'
#
loop_
_entity.id
_entity.type
_entity.pdbx_description
1 polymer ?
#
loop_
_entity_poly.entity_id
_entity_poly.type
_entity_poly.pdbx_seq_one_letter_code
_entity_poly.pdbx_strand_id
1 'polypeptide(L)'
;MKKENQTEELQMKQALKELQLGCLTFHEDACHAWIEVPVRALEILNILHKITPFSYLSDDGTTAYLEEDCDAFTFCEAYHQVSGIPRKEIFNVNYTDRSFVQDLERRFE
;
A
#
# COMPACT_ATOMS: atom_id res chain seq x y z
N MET A 1 15.77 19.72 18.53
CA MET A 1 15.12 19.39 17.24
C MET A 1 15.50 18.04 16.62
N LYS A 2 16.45 17.23 17.12
CA LYS A 2 16.73 15.89 16.54
C LYS A 2 16.02 14.70 17.23
N LYS A 3 15.48 14.89 18.44
CA LYS A 3 14.90 13.79 19.25
C LYS A 3 13.44 13.47 18.90
N GLU A 4 12.67 14.47 18.47
CA GLU A 4 11.25 14.31 18.10
C GLU A 4 11.12 13.46 16.84
N ASN A 5 11.84 13.80 15.76
CA ASN A 5 11.80 13.05 14.50
C ASN A 5 12.22 11.56 14.64
N GLN A 6 13.13 11.24 15.56
CA GLN A 6 13.57 9.85 15.77
C GLN A 6 12.51 9.00 16.51
N THR A 7 11.70 9.63 17.36
CA THR A 7 10.67 8.94 18.13
C THR A 7 9.46 8.63 17.24
N GLU A 8 9.08 9.57 16.38
CA GLU A 8 8.01 9.41 15.39
C GLU A 8 8.34 8.31 14.37
N GLU A 9 9.55 8.33 13.80
CA GLU A 9 10.01 7.29 12.86
C GLU A 9 9.99 5.89 13.50
N LEU A 10 10.41 5.78 14.77
CA LEU A 10 10.40 4.52 15.49
C LEU A 10 8.96 4.01 15.75
N GLN A 11 8.03 4.93 16.07
CA GLN A 11 6.62 4.60 16.24
C GLN A 11 5.99 4.13 14.92
N MET A 12 6.28 4.80 13.80
CA MET A 12 5.80 4.40 12.48
C MET A 12 6.34 3.02 12.09
N LYS A 13 7.66 2.78 12.26
CA LYS A 13 8.29 1.48 12.02
C LYS A 13 7.60 0.36 12.81
N GLN A 14 7.33 0.61 14.09
CA GLN A 14 6.67 -0.36 14.96
C GLN A 14 5.22 -0.62 14.49
N ALA A 15 4.46 0.42 14.18
CA ALA A 15 3.08 0.28 13.70
C ALA A 15 2.99 -0.45 12.35
N LEU A 16 3.90 -0.16 11.41
CA LEU A 16 3.97 -0.87 10.12
C LEU A 16 4.33 -2.35 10.29
N LYS A 17 5.21 -2.67 11.24
CA LYS A 17 5.58 -4.05 11.56
C LYS A 17 4.39 -4.86 12.11
N GLU A 18 3.49 -4.22 12.85
CA GLU A 18 2.27 -4.84 13.39
C GLU A 18 1.26 -5.18 12.30
N LEU A 19 1.28 -4.48 11.16
CA LEU A 19 0.44 -4.74 9.99
C LEU A 19 0.89 -5.95 9.15
N GLN A 20 2.00 -6.61 9.51
CA GLN A 20 2.50 -7.83 8.86
C GLN A 20 2.64 -7.70 7.33
N LEU A 21 3.10 -6.55 6.84
CA LEU A 21 3.31 -6.22 5.42
C LEU A 21 4.47 -7.00 4.75
N GLY A 22 4.88 -8.15 5.30
CA GLY A 22 5.99 -8.96 4.78
C GLY A 22 5.67 -9.70 3.48
N CYS A 23 4.46 -9.54 2.94
CA CYS A 23 3.93 -10.27 1.81
C CYS A 23 2.68 -9.53 1.28
N LEU A 24 2.84 -8.61 0.34
CA LEU A 24 1.69 -7.98 -0.33
C LEU A 24 1.17 -8.85 -1.46
N THR A 25 -0.15 -8.98 -1.56
CA THR A 25 -0.84 -9.67 -2.65
C THR A 25 -0.86 -8.79 -3.90
N PHE A 26 -0.42 -9.34 -5.03
CA PHE A 26 -0.56 -8.72 -6.35
C PHE A 26 -1.83 -9.23 -7.03
N HIS A 27 -2.55 -8.34 -7.70
CA HIS A 27 -3.78 -8.62 -8.43
C HIS A 27 -3.60 -8.14 -9.87
N GLU A 28 -3.92 -8.97 -10.86
CA GLU A 28 -3.84 -8.55 -12.27
C GLU A 28 -5.06 -9.03 -13.06
N ASP A 29 -5.32 -8.33 -14.16
CA ASP A 29 -6.16 -8.79 -15.24
C ASP A 29 -5.48 -8.49 -16.58
N ALA A 30 -6.19 -8.69 -17.69
CA ALA A 30 -5.62 -8.55 -19.03
C ALA A 30 -5.09 -7.14 -19.37
N CYS A 31 -5.48 -6.11 -18.61
CA CYS A 31 -5.17 -4.71 -18.91
C CYS A 31 -4.51 -3.95 -17.75
N HIS A 32 -4.67 -4.39 -16.50
CA HIS A 32 -4.24 -3.64 -15.32
C HIS A 32 -3.72 -4.54 -14.20
N ALA A 33 -3.03 -3.94 -13.24
CA ALA A 33 -2.60 -4.60 -12.02
C ALA A 33 -2.67 -3.69 -10.78
N TRP A 34 -2.78 -4.32 -9.61
CA TRP A 34 -2.87 -3.65 -8.31
C TRP A 34 -2.12 -4.42 -7.22
N ILE A 35 -1.67 -3.70 -6.20
CA ILE A 35 -1.17 -4.29 -4.94
C ILE A 35 -2.18 -4.09 -3.82
N GLU A 36 -2.42 -5.15 -3.06
CA GLU A 36 -3.28 -5.11 -1.88
C GLU A 36 -2.50 -4.56 -0.68
N VAL A 37 -2.98 -3.46 -0.09
CA VAL A 37 -2.39 -2.82 1.09
C VAL A 37 -3.46 -2.44 2.11
N PRO A 38 -3.19 -2.57 3.42
CA PRO A 38 -4.07 -2.01 4.44
C PRO A 38 -4.14 -0.47 4.30
N VAL A 39 -5.33 0.11 4.32
CA VAL A 39 -5.52 1.57 4.32
C VAL A 39 -4.78 2.21 5.49
N ARG A 40 -4.72 1.51 6.64
CA ARG A 40 -3.97 1.95 7.81
C ARG A 40 -2.48 2.18 7.52
N ALA A 41 -1.87 1.44 6.60
CA ALA A 41 -0.49 1.66 6.20
C ALA A 41 -0.34 3.00 5.46
N LEU A 42 -1.30 3.35 4.60
CA LEU A 42 -1.33 4.63 3.88
C LEU A 42 -1.50 5.83 4.81
N GLU A 43 -2.31 5.67 5.87
CA GLU A 43 -2.47 6.66 6.94
C GLU A 43 -1.18 6.85 7.74
N ILE A 44 -0.55 5.74 8.17
CA ILE A 44 0.71 5.78 8.94
C ILE A 44 1.81 6.45 8.11
N LEU A 45 1.91 6.11 6.83
CA LEU A 45 2.89 6.70 5.91
C LEU A 45 2.52 8.14 5.49
N ASN A 46 1.32 8.61 5.84
CA ASN A 46 0.78 9.89 5.43
C ASN A 46 0.82 10.10 3.90
N ILE A 47 0.39 9.08 3.15
CA ILE A 47 0.32 9.09 1.68
C ILE A 47 -1.08 8.84 1.14
N LEU A 48 -2.08 8.65 1.99
CA LEU A 48 -3.46 8.41 1.56
C LEU A 48 -3.97 9.49 0.58
N HIS A 49 -3.61 10.75 0.82
CA HIS A 49 -3.95 11.90 -0.02
C HIS A 49 -3.18 11.97 -1.36
N LYS A 50 -2.22 11.07 -1.58
CA LYS A 50 -1.45 10.98 -2.84
C LYS A 50 -1.95 9.86 -3.74
N ILE A 51 -2.86 9.02 -3.25
CA ILE A 51 -3.39 7.89 -3.99
C ILE A 51 -4.39 8.38 -5.04
N THR A 52 -4.21 7.93 -6.27
CA THR A 52 -5.03 8.38 -7.40
C THR A 52 -6.40 7.67 -7.45
N PRO A 53 -7.37 8.22 -8.20
CA PRO A 53 -8.64 7.56 -8.49
C PRO A 53 -8.54 6.28 -9.36
N PHE A 54 -7.33 5.84 -9.74
CA PHE A 54 -7.12 4.56 -10.44
C PHE A 54 -7.00 3.37 -9.46
N SER A 55 -6.82 3.67 -8.17
CA SER A 55 -6.85 2.70 -7.09
C SER A 55 -8.26 2.48 -6.54
N TYR A 56 -8.47 1.36 -5.85
CA TYR A 56 -9.77 0.96 -5.32
C TYR A 56 -9.72 0.73 -3.81
N LEU A 57 -10.87 0.75 -3.16
CA LEU A 57 -11.04 0.33 -1.76
C LEU A 57 -11.93 -0.90 -1.70
N SER A 58 -11.67 -1.78 -0.73
CA SER A 58 -12.65 -2.79 -0.31
C SER A 58 -13.94 -2.12 0.18
N ASP A 59 -15.05 -2.85 0.17
CA ASP A 59 -16.36 -2.33 0.58
C ASP A 59 -16.34 -1.75 2.00
N ASP A 60 -15.60 -2.40 2.91
CA ASP A 60 -15.41 -1.99 4.30
C ASP A 60 -14.39 -0.84 4.49
N GLY A 61 -13.69 -0.45 3.41
CA GLY A 61 -12.68 0.62 3.41
C GLY A 61 -11.41 0.31 4.18
N THR A 62 -11.15 -0.96 4.55
CA THR A 62 -9.97 -1.33 5.34
C THR A 62 -8.76 -1.70 4.46
N THR A 63 -9.02 -2.09 3.21
CA THR A 63 -8.02 -2.51 2.23
C THR A 63 -8.07 -1.60 1.01
N ALA A 64 -6.90 -1.18 0.53
CA ALA A 64 -6.73 -0.49 -0.73
C ALA A 64 -6.06 -1.41 -1.75
N TYR A 65 -6.48 -1.29 -3.00
CA TYR A 65 -5.88 -1.94 -4.16
C TYR A 65 -5.22 -0.86 -4.99
N LEU A 66 -3.91 -0.71 -4.83
CA LEU A 66 -3.14 0.37 -5.44
C LEU A 66 -2.71 0.02 -6.85
N GLU A 67 -3.05 0.86 -7.82
CA GLU A 67 -2.69 0.66 -9.22
C GLU A 67 -1.16 0.60 -9.42
N GLU A 68 -0.69 -0.36 -10.20
CA GLU A 68 0.74 -0.69 -10.33
C GLU A 68 1.58 0.46 -10.88
N ASP A 69 1.12 1.09 -11.97
CA ASP A 69 1.88 2.08 -12.73
C ASP A 69 1.96 3.45 -12.03
N CYS A 70 1.05 3.75 -11.10
CA CYS A 70 0.94 5.05 -10.43
C CYS A 70 1.15 4.99 -8.91
N ASP A 71 0.34 4.18 -8.23
CA ASP A 71 0.17 4.27 -6.77
C ASP A 71 1.03 3.27 -6.01
N ALA A 72 1.24 2.07 -6.57
CA ALA A 72 2.07 1.04 -5.97
C ALA A 72 3.52 1.52 -5.77
N PHE A 73 4.07 2.24 -6.75
CA PHE A 73 5.40 2.84 -6.62
C PHE A 73 5.46 3.86 -5.49
N THR A 74 4.46 4.74 -5.38
CA THR A 74 4.35 5.74 -4.31
C THR A 74 4.33 5.09 -2.93
N PHE A 75 3.58 4.01 -2.77
CA PHE A 75 3.55 3.23 -1.54
C PHE A 75 4.91 2.60 -1.22
N CYS A 76 5.52 1.91 -2.18
CA CYS A 76 6.79 1.22 -1.95
C CYS A 76 7.92 2.16 -1.55
N GLU A 77 8.00 3.34 -2.18
CA GLU A 77 9.00 4.34 -1.84
C GLU A 77 8.81 4.88 -0.41
N ALA A 78 7.57 5.23 -0.04
CA ALA A 78 7.26 5.69 1.32
C ALA A 78 7.54 4.60 2.36
N TYR A 79 7.13 3.37 2.07
CA TYR A 79 7.38 2.23 2.95
C TYR A 79 8.88 1.93 3.08
N HIS A 80 9.65 2.01 1.99
CA HIS A 80 11.10 1.83 2.02
C HIS A 80 11.79 2.89 2.87
N GLN A 81 11.42 4.16 2.71
CA GLN A 81 11.99 5.27 3.48
C GLN A 81 11.77 5.10 4.98
N VAL A 82 10.59 4.62 5.39
CA VAL A 82 10.28 4.40 6.81
C VAL A 82 10.83 3.08 7.31
N SER A 83 10.68 1.96 6.62
CA SER A 83 11.03 0.63 7.15
C SER A 83 12.48 0.23 6.90
N GLY A 84 13.13 0.79 5.87
CA GLY A 84 14.41 0.32 5.33
C GLY A 84 14.31 -0.96 4.49
N ILE A 85 13.12 -1.53 4.30
CA ILE A 85 12.91 -2.75 3.52
C ILE A 85 12.89 -2.37 2.02
N PRO A 86 13.68 -3.02 1.16
CA PRO A 86 13.72 -2.70 -0.26
C PRO A 86 12.48 -3.24 -1.00
N ARG A 87 12.04 -2.55 -2.06
CA ARG A 87 10.88 -2.91 -2.89
C ARG A 87 10.79 -4.40 -3.26
N LYS A 88 11.92 -5.00 -3.63
CA LYS A 88 12.02 -6.41 -4.04
C LYS A 88 11.62 -7.42 -2.94
N GLU A 89 11.56 -6.99 -1.68
CA GLU A 89 11.25 -7.81 -0.50
C GLU A 89 9.82 -7.59 0.01
N ILE A 90 9.03 -6.74 -0.67
CA ILE A 90 7.68 -6.33 -0.21
C ILE A 90 6.56 -7.14 -0.89
N PHE A 91 6.84 -7.85 -1.98
CA PHE A 91 5.81 -8.52 -2.77
C PHE A 91 5.85 -10.04 -2.63
N ASN A 92 4.68 -10.64 -2.47
CA ASN A 92 4.48 -12.06 -2.74
C ASN A 92 3.45 -12.20 -3.85
N VAL A 93 3.82 -12.87 -4.93
CA VAL A 93 3.01 -12.87 -6.13
C VAL A 93 1.98 -13.99 -6.05
N ASN A 94 0.73 -13.63 -5.78
CA ASN A 94 -0.42 -14.50 -5.96
C ASN A 94 -1.05 -14.16 -7.32
N TYR A 95 -0.81 -14.99 -8.33
CA TYR A 95 -1.45 -14.80 -9.63
C TYR A 95 -2.92 -15.22 -9.56
N THR A 96 -3.83 -14.30 -9.89
CA THR A 96 -5.25 -14.61 -10.05
C THR A 96 -5.71 -14.17 -11.43
N ASP A 97 -6.27 -15.09 -12.22
CA ASP A 97 -6.61 -14.89 -13.65
C ASP A 97 -7.78 -13.90 -13.88
N ARG A 98 -8.43 -13.43 -12.80
CA ARG A 98 -9.55 -12.46 -12.82
C ARG A 98 -9.59 -11.71 -11.49
N SER A 99 -8.95 -10.55 -11.43
CA SER A 99 -9.07 -9.69 -10.26
C SER A 99 -10.47 -9.12 -10.14
N PHE A 100 -11.10 -9.28 -8.97
CA PHE A 100 -12.37 -8.63 -8.61
C PHE A 100 -12.22 -7.13 -8.37
N VAL A 101 -10.99 -6.60 -8.42
CA VAL A 101 -10.67 -5.21 -8.05
C VAL A 101 -11.43 -4.20 -8.92
N GLN A 102 -11.64 -4.49 -10.20
CA GLN A 102 -12.40 -3.59 -11.09
C GLN A 102 -13.90 -3.47 -10.71
N ASP A 103 -14.45 -4.42 -9.96
CA ASP A 103 -15.84 -4.39 -9.51
C ASP A 103 -16.03 -3.58 -8.22
N LEU A 104 -14.94 -3.12 -7.59
CA LEU A 104 -14.96 -2.36 -6.35
C LEU A 104 -15.28 -0.88 -6.57
N GLU A 105 -15.69 -0.22 -5.49
CA GLU A 105 -15.96 1.22 -5.51
C GLU A 105 -14.65 2.02 -5.56
N ARG A 106 -14.58 2.96 -6.50
CA ARG A 106 -13.53 4.00 -6.51
C ARG A 106 -13.90 5.08 -5.50
N ARG A 107 -13.17 5.12 -4.40
CA ARG A 107 -13.40 6.07 -3.29
C ARG A 107 -12.25 7.06 -3.06
N PHE A 108 -11.19 6.98 -3.88
CA PHE A 108 -10.14 7.99 -3.92
C PHE A 108 -10.59 9.10 -4.88
N GLU A 109 -10.75 10.32 -4.35
CA GLU A 109 -11.16 11.54 -5.08
C GLU A 109 -9.95 12.45 -5.40
#